data_AF-A0A7S3TYQ9-F1
#
_entry.id   AF-A0A7S3TYQ9-F1
#
_cell.length_a   1.000
_cell.length_b   1.000
_cell.length_c   1.000
_cell.angle_alpha   90.00
_cell.angle_beta   90.00
_cell.angle_gamma   90.00
#
_symmetry.space_group_name_H-M   'P 1'
#
loop_
_entity.id
_entity.type
_entity.pdbx_description
1 polymer ?
#
loop_
_entity_poly.entity_id
_entity_poly.type
_entity_poly.pdbx_seq_one_letter_code
_entity_poly.pdbx_strand_id
1 'polypeptide(L)'
;SVDATTAILRGLKERYELHHGVSISDAALVAAATLSDRYISERFLPDKAIDLVDEAAAKMKMDATSRPQALDEVDRRLMQCRMEEISLKADAENDARAASRLAALRSEMATLEDKQ
;
A
#
# COMPACT_ATOMS: atom_id res chain seq x y z
N SER A 1 22.34 -22.37 8.57
CA SER A 1 22.94 -21.12 9.05
C SER A 1 22.47 -19.98 8.16
N VAL A 2 22.57 -18.73 8.63
CA VAL A 2 22.22 -17.53 7.87
C VAL A 2 22.92 -17.48 6.51
N ASP A 3 24.23 -17.81 6.45
CA ASP A 3 25.00 -17.81 5.21
C ASP A 3 24.50 -18.84 4.19
N ALA A 4 24.22 -20.07 4.64
CA ALA A 4 23.69 -21.11 3.79
C ALA A 4 22.30 -20.74 3.25
N THR A 5 21.44 -20.15 4.08
CA THR A 5 20.13 -19.66 3.64
C THR A 5 20.25 -18.52 2.65
N THR A 6 21.18 -17.60 2.86
CA THR A 6 21.44 -16.50 1.92
C THR A 6 21.87 -17.06 0.55
N ALA A 7 22.72 -18.08 0.51
CA ALA A 7 23.11 -18.75 -0.74
C ALA A 7 21.92 -19.42 -1.44
N ILE A 8 21.04 -20.09 -0.68
CA ILE A 8 19.80 -20.70 -1.21
C ILE A 8 18.89 -19.62 -1.81
N LEU A 9 18.64 -18.53 -1.07
CA LEU A 9 17.81 -17.41 -1.53
C LEU A 9 18.37 -16.77 -2.81
N ARG A 10 19.70 -16.60 -2.91
CA ARG A 10 20.35 -16.13 -4.14
C ARG A 10 20.12 -17.05 -5.33
N GLY A 11 20.12 -18.37 -5.10
CA GLY A 11 19.81 -19.36 -6.15
C GLY A 11 18.34 -19.34 -6.59
N LEU A 12 17.41 -18.95 -5.70
CA LEU A 12 15.98 -18.84 -6.00
C LEU A 12 15.58 -17.47 -6.56
N LYS A 13 16.44 -16.45 -6.40
CA LYS A 13 16.17 -15.05 -6.71
C LYS A 13 15.54 -14.85 -8.09
N GLU A 14 16.20 -15.31 -9.15
CA GLU A 14 15.76 -15.06 -10.53
C GLU A 14 14.35 -15.63 -10.80
N ARG A 15 14.07 -16.81 -10.24
CA ARG A 15 12.75 -17.45 -10.36
C ARG A 15 11.66 -16.64 -9.63
N TYR A 16 11.98 -16.07 -8.46
CA TYR A 16 11.03 -15.27 -7.67
C TYR A 16 10.78 -13.90 -8.30
N GLU A 17 11.85 -13.25 -8.78
CA GLU A 17 11.75 -12.00 -9.53
C GLU A 17 10.84 -12.17 -10.76
N LEU A 18 11.03 -13.25 -11.53
CA LEU A 18 10.19 -13.55 -12.69
C LEU A 18 8.73 -13.86 -12.31
N HIS A 19 8.50 -14.65 -11.27
CA HIS A 19 7.14 -15.05 -10.85
C HIS A 19 6.31 -13.87 -10.32
N HIS A 20 6.94 -13.03 -9.50
CA HIS A 20 6.28 -11.89 -8.88
C HIS A 20 6.35 -10.61 -9.72
N GLY A 21 7.25 -10.54 -10.69
CA GLY A 21 7.44 -9.34 -11.51
C GLY A 21 8.09 -8.19 -10.73
N VAL A 22 8.98 -8.51 -9.80
CA VAL A 22 9.68 -7.55 -8.93
C VAL A 22 11.19 -7.74 -9.02
N SER A 23 11.96 -6.77 -8.56
CA SER A 23 13.42 -6.90 -8.42
C SER A 23 13.79 -6.98 -6.94
N ILE A 24 14.62 -7.97 -6.58
CA ILE A 24 15.02 -8.28 -5.22
C ILE A 24 16.50 -7.96 -5.05
N SER A 25 16.82 -7.01 -4.17
CA SER A 25 18.21 -6.64 -3.89
C SER A 25 18.94 -7.73 -3.09
N ASP A 26 20.25 -7.88 -3.28
CA ASP A 26 21.03 -8.85 -2.50
C ASP A 26 20.96 -8.55 -0.99
N ALA A 27 20.97 -7.26 -0.63
CA ALA A 27 20.78 -6.80 0.74
C ALA A 27 19.45 -7.27 1.35
N ALA A 28 18.37 -7.32 0.56
CA ALA A 28 17.08 -7.83 1.03
C ALA A 28 17.13 -9.32 1.36
N LEU A 29 17.87 -10.13 0.59
CA LEU A 29 18.05 -11.56 0.85
C LEU A 29 18.84 -11.81 2.15
N VAL A 30 19.92 -11.05 2.36
CA VAL A 30 20.72 -11.10 3.60
C VAL A 30 19.87 -10.67 4.80
N ALA A 31 19.09 -9.61 4.64
CA ALA A 31 18.20 -9.12 5.70
C ALA A 31 17.11 -10.15 6.03
N ALA A 32 16.48 -10.77 5.03
CA ALA A 32 15.47 -11.81 5.23
C ALA A 32 16.04 -13.01 6.00
N ALA A 33 17.22 -13.50 5.62
CA ALA A 33 17.88 -14.59 6.34
C ALA A 33 18.26 -14.21 7.78
N THR A 34 18.82 -13.01 7.99
CA THR A 34 19.30 -12.55 9.31
C THR A 34 18.14 -12.25 10.27
N LEU A 35 17.14 -11.51 9.82
CA LEU A 35 16.03 -11.06 10.66
C LEU A 35 15.06 -12.19 10.97
N SER A 36 14.81 -13.10 10.00
CA SER A 36 14.00 -14.29 10.27
C SER A 36 14.69 -15.22 11.27
N ASP A 37 16.02 -15.36 11.21
CA ASP A 37 16.76 -16.14 12.19
C ASP A 37 16.61 -15.57 13.60
N ARG A 38 16.74 -14.25 13.72
CA ARG A 38 16.70 -13.54 15.00
C ARG A 38 15.32 -13.45 15.64
N TYR A 39 14.28 -13.21 14.84
CA TYR A 39 12.96 -12.82 15.37
C TYR A 39 11.87 -13.88 15.20
N ILE A 40 12.06 -14.87 14.32
CA ILE A 40 11.10 -15.96 14.12
C ILE A 40 11.71 -17.24 14.70
N SER A 41 11.66 -17.37 16.02
CA SER A 41 12.25 -18.51 16.76
C SER A 41 11.49 -19.82 16.61
N GLU A 42 10.18 -19.76 16.33
CA GLU A 42 9.29 -20.93 16.21
C GLU A 42 9.47 -21.69 14.88
N ARG A 43 10.25 -21.15 13.93
CA ARG A 43 10.49 -21.74 12.60
C ARG A 43 11.97 -21.82 12.30
N PHE A 44 12.31 -22.75 11.40
CA PHE A 44 13.69 -23.03 11.02
C PHE A 44 14.06 -22.41 9.67
N LEU A 45 15.32 -22.01 9.55
CA LEU A 45 15.92 -21.70 8.25
C LEU A 45 16.09 -22.98 7.40
N PRO A 46 16.01 -22.91 6.06
CA PRO A 46 15.82 -21.71 5.25
C PRO A 46 14.34 -21.31 5.04
N ASP A 47 13.41 -22.19 5.39
CA ASP A 47 11.97 -22.10 5.07
C ASP A 47 11.35 -20.76 5.48
N LYS A 48 11.55 -20.32 6.73
CA LYS A 48 11.03 -19.03 7.20
C LYS A 48 11.54 -17.81 6.42
N ALA A 49 12.75 -17.87 5.88
CA ALA A 49 13.33 -16.78 5.10
C ALA A 49 12.80 -16.79 3.66
N ILE A 50 12.58 -17.99 3.11
CA ILE A 50 11.97 -18.18 1.79
C ILE A 50 10.55 -17.59 1.80
N ASP A 51 9.74 -17.94 2.80
CA ASP A 51 8.38 -17.43 2.94
C ASP A 51 8.34 -15.90 3.06
N LEU A 52 9.22 -15.30 3.86
CA LEU A 52 9.27 -13.84 3.98
C LEU A 52 9.57 -13.15 2.65
N VAL A 53 10.48 -13.70 1.85
CA VAL A 53 10.80 -13.14 0.53
C VAL A 53 9.62 -13.31 -0.43
N ASP A 54 8.95 -14.46 -0.40
CA ASP A 54 7.79 -14.76 -1.24
C ASP A 54 6.59 -13.87 -0.91
N GLU A 55 6.24 -13.74 0.37
CA GLU A 55 5.16 -12.87 0.85
C GLU A 55 5.45 -11.38 0.54
N ALA A 56 6.69 -10.93 0.75
CA ALA A 56 7.08 -9.56 0.43
C ALA A 56 6.99 -9.27 -1.08
N ALA A 57 7.44 -10.22 -1.91
CA ALA A 57 7.37 -10.09 -3.37
C ALA A 57 5.92 -10.11 -3.87
N ALA A 58 5.08 -11.00 -3.34
CA ALA A 58 3.65 -11.05 -3.64
C ALA A 58 2.96 -9.73 -3.25
N LYS A 59 3.26 -9.19 -2.07
CA LYS A 59 2.73 -7.89 -1.62
C LYS A 59 3.15 -6.76 -2.55
N MET A 60 4.43 -6.68 -2.93
CA MET A 60 4.91 -5.66 -3.86
C MET A 60 4.21 -5.73 -5.23
N LYS A 61 3.95 -6.93 -5.74
CA LYS A 61 3.19 -7.13 -6.97
C LYS A 61 1.76 -6.59 -6.84
N MET A 62 1.08 -6.94 -5.75
CA MET A 62 -0.27 -6.44 -5.46
C MET A 62 -0.28 -4.91 -5.42
N ASP A 63 0.64 -4.32 -4.66
CA ASP A 63 0.79 -2.87 -4.53
C ASP A 63 1.02 -2.21 -5.91
N ALA A 64 1.90 -2.78 -6.74
CA ALA A 64 2.19 -2.29 -8.09
C ALA A 64 0.97 -2.39 -9.05
N THR A 65 0.11 -3.39 -8.88
CA THR A 65 -1.12 -3.54 -9.68
C THR A 65 -2.32 -2.77 -9.14
N SER A 66 -2.23 -2.28 -7.90
CA SER A 66 -3.30 -1.53 -7.25
C SER A 66 -3.22 -0.04 -7.56
N ARG A 67 -4.36 0.67 -7.44
CA ARG A 67 -4.32 2.14 -7.46
C ARG A 67 -3.43 2.60 -6.30
N PRO A 68 -2.57 3.62 -6.51
CA PRO A 68 -1.82 4.23 -5.43
C PRO A 68 -2.74 4.53 -4.25
N GLN A 69 -2.41 4.06 -3.05
CA GLN A 69 -3.26 4.25 -1.86
C GLN A 69 -3.60 5.72 -1.61
N ALA A 70 -2.70 6.64 -1.98
CA ALA A 70 -2.94 8.08 -1.91
C ALA A 70 -4.12 8.52 -2.82
N LEU A 71 -4.25 7.93 -4.01
CA LEU A 71 -5.37 8.20 -4.92
C LEU A 71 -6.67 7.58 -4.40
N ASP A 72 -6.62 6.35 -3.85
CA ASP A 72 -7.79 5.73 -3.22
C ASP A 72 -8.30 6.53 -2.00
N GLU A 73 -7.40 7.16 -1.24
CA GLU A 73 -7.75 8.03 -0.12
C GLU A 73 -8.39 9.34 -0.59
N VAL A 74 -7.84 9.95 -1.66
CA VAL A 74 -8.43 11.12 -2.33
C VAL A 74 -9.84 10.78 -2.81
N ASP A 75 -10.02 9.68 -3.55
CA ASP A 75 -11.31 9.21 -4.06
C ASP A 75 -12.35 9.03 -2.95
N ARG A 76 -11.95 8.39 -1.84
CA ARG A 76 -12.83 8.16 -0.69
C ARG A 76 -13.28 9.47 -0.05
N ARG A 77 -12.36 10.44 0.09
CA ARG A 77 -12.67 11.74 0.66
C ARG A 77 -13.57 12.56 -0.27
N LEU A 78 -13.31 12.49 -1.56
CA LEU A 78 -14.13 13.11 -2.61
C LEU A 78 -15.56 12.56 -2.61
N MET A 79 -15.71 11.25 -2.42
CA MET A 79 -17.02 10.60 -2.25
C MET A 79 -17.75 11.11 -1.01
N GLN A 80 -17.08 11.23 0.13
CA GLN A 80 -17.67 11.78 1.36
C GLN A 80 -18.13 13.23 1.16
N CYS A 81 -17.30 14.08 0.56
CA CYS A 81 -17.66 15.46 0.27
C CYS A 81 -18.86 15.56 -0.68
N ARG A 82 -18.95 14.70 -1.70
CA ARG A 82 -20.10 14.64 -2.63
C ARG A 82 -21.39 14.24 -1.90
N MET A 83 -21.32 13.30 -0.95
CA MET A 83 -22.48 12.93 -0.12
C MET A 83 -22.92 14.08 0.79
N GLU A 84 -21.97 14.78 1.44
CA GLU A 84 -22.24 15.96 2.27
C GLU A 84 -22.83 17.10 1.42
N GLU A 85 -22.34 17.30 0.19
CA GLU A 85 -22.88 18.29 -0.76
C GLU A 85 -24.37 18.01 -1.09
N ILE A 86 -24.72 16.75 -1.37
CA ILE A 86 -26.11 16.37 -1.66
C ILE A 86 -27.02 16.64 -0.45
N SER A 87 -26.55 16.33 0.76
CA SER A 87 -27.30 16.57 1.99
C SER A 87 -27.53 18.06 2.25
N LEU A 88 -26.51 18.90 2.01
CA LEU A 88 -26.57 20.34 2.30
C LEU A 88 -27.24 21.17 1.21
N LYS A 89 -27.40 20.63 -0.01
CA LYS A 89 -28.01 21.35 -1.15
C LYS A 89 -29.44 21.84 -0.84
N ALA A 90 -30.25 21.01 -0.19
CA ALA A 90 -31.62 21.38 0.16
C ALA A 90 -31.68 22.45 1.27
N ASP A 91 -30.78 22.36 2.25
CA ASP A 91 -30.74 23.29 3.40
C ASP A 91 -30.13 24.65 3.03
N ALA A 92 -29.24 24.68 2.04
CA ALA A 92 -28.55 25.90 1.58
C ALA A 92 -29.48 26.96 0.97
N GLU A 93 -30.71 26.61 0.58
CA GLU A 93 -31.69 27.57 0.07
C GLU A 93 -32.24 28.48 1.18
N ASN A 94 -32.27 28.00 2.43
CA ASN A 94 -32.92 28.68 3.55
C ASN A 94 -31.99 28.96 4.74
N ASP A 95 -30.78 28.37 4.78
CA ASP A 95 -29.78 28.59 5.83
C ASP A 95 -28.45 29.13 5.26
N ALA A 96 -28.11 30.36 5.65
CA ALA A 96 -26.85 31.02 5.28
C ALA A 96 -25.60 30.26 5.76
N ARG A 97 -25.68 29.53 6.88
CA ARG A 97 -24.58 28.66 7.33
C ARG A 97 -24.43 27.43 6.42
N ALA A 98 -25.54 26.83 6.02
CA ALA A 98 -25.53 25.70 5.08
C ALA A 98 -24.96 26.14 3.71
N ALA A 99 -25.34 27.32 3.21
CA ALA A 99 -24.78 27.91 1.99
C ALA A 99 -23.26 28.16 2.10
N SER A 100 -22.79 28.70 3.22
CA SER A 100 -21.35 28.92 3.45
C SER A 100 -20.56 27.60 3.55
N ARG A 101 -21.13 26.57 4.19
CA ARG A 101 -20.50 25.25 4.31
C ARG A 101 -20.45 24.55 2.94
N LEU A 102 -21.51 24.66 2.15
CA LEU A 102 -21.58 24.13 0.78
C LEU A 102 -20.50 24.73 -0.12
N ALA A 103 -20.28 26.05 -0.03
CA ALA A 103 -19.22 26.72 -0.77
C ALA A 103 -17.82 26.23 -0.37
N ALA A 104 -17.57 26.03 0.93
CA ALA A 104 -16.31 25.48 1.43
C ALA A 104 -16.08 24.04 0.97
N LEU A 105 -17.11 23.18 1.00
CA LEU A 105 -17.06 21.80 0.51
C LEU A 105 -16.73 21.73 -0.98
N ARG A 106 -17.33 22.59 -1.80
CA ARG A 106 -17.02 22.66 -3.23
C ARG A 106 -15.57 23.08 -3.48
N SER A 107 -15.05 24.01 -2.68
CA SER A 107 -13.64 24.39 -2.74
C SER A 107 -12.71 23.26 -2.30
N GLU A 108 -13.07 22.51 -1.26
CA GLU A 108 -12.32 21.33 -0.81
C GLU A 108 -12.34 20.23 -1.88
N MET A 109 -13.50 19.96 -2.49
CA MET A 109 -13.65 19.02 -3.60
C MET A 109 -12.79 19.41 -4.80
N ALA A 110 -12.80 20.68 -5.23
CA ALA A 110 -11.96 21.15 -6.33
C ALA A 110 -10.47 20.95 -6.03
N THR A 111 -10.04 21.21 -4.79
CA THR A 111 -8.66 20.99 -4.36
C THR A 111 -8.29 19.50 -4.31
N LEU A 112 -9.25 18.62 -4.03
CA LEU A 112 -9.04 17.16 -4.03
C LEU A 112 -9.06 16.59 -5.46
N GLU A 113 -9.90 17.14 -6.36
CA GLU A 113 -9.91 16.79 -7.79
C GLU A 113 -8.59 17.19 -8.48
N ASP A 114 -8.00 18.33 -8.12
CA ASP A 114 -6.67 18.74 -8.61
C ASP A 114 -5.51 17.85 -8.13
N LYS A 115 -5.72 17.06 -7.06
CA LYS A 115 -4.74 16.13 -6.48
C LYS A 115 -4.89 14.69 -6.99
N GLN A 116 -5.96 14.41 -7.73
CA GLN A 116 -6.24 13.12 -8.36
C GLN A 116 -5.44 12.96 -9.66
#